data_AF-A0A117SKN1-F1
#
_entry.id   AF-A0A117SKN1-F1
#
_cell.length_a   1.000
_cell.length_b   1.000
_cell.length_c   1.000
_cell.angle_alpha   90.00
_cell.angle_beta   90.00
_cell.angle_gamma   90.00
#
_symmetry.space_group_name_H-M   'P 1'
#
loop_
_entity.id
_entity.type
_entity.pdbx_description
1 polymer ?
#
loop_
_entity_poly.entity_id
_entity_poly.type
_entity_poly.pdbx_seq_one_letter_code
_entity_poly.pdbx_strand_id
1 'polypeptide(L)'
;MFLNAKRNSIFVFLVILILTGSIFMGYKVGEVAGKEIINTHDVLQTFEIEGITFKPETSIYPKEYMVEDTEPIIYKDSQGNLLFIYTYGSFVERRENFRENMMRDQFSFTLKDKTFFSKLYNVKNLELVYAIAYPSIENTQAVINKLRKVDQVIFTDLNAGEEIVFTGESPSWEAKVSLRYYEHWWTDSKNKLQYESYHTHAPTLTYKGQIPEQAIPMEYSFSTSTSESKGTQEVTPEMLTRVIQLGTGGGNGGRPRVDDTYKVKITLDGKTEEFELKAKSDGS
;
A
#
# COMPACT_ATOMS: atom_id res chain seq x y z
N MET A 1 7.59 -61.17 33.76
CA MET A 1 6.89 -59.93 34.17
C MET A 1 6.29 -59.30 32.92
N PHE A 2 5.06 -58.81 33.03
CA PHE A 2 4.04 -58.73 31.97
C PHE A 2 4.28 -57.73 30.80
N LEU A 3 3.63 -58.07 29.69
CA LEU A 3 3.26 -57.32 28.47
C LEU A 3 2.77 -55.86 28.66
N ASN A 4 3.04 -55.01 27.65
CA ASN A 4 2.07 -54.23 26.83
C ASN A 4 2.86 -53.28 25.89
N ALA A 5 2.81 -53.27 24.56
CA ALA A 5 1.76 -53.34 23.53
C ALA A 5 0.96 -52.04 23.29
N LYS A 6 1.25 -51.39 22.13
CA LYS A 6 0.40 -50.49 21.27
C LYS A 6 -0.10 -49.18 21.93
N ARG A 7 -0.27 -48.04 21.23
CA ARG A 7 -0.96 -47.82 19.95
C ARG A 7 -0.75 -46.35 19.49
N ASN A 8 -0.76 -46.15 18.17
CA ASN A 8 -0.90 -44.88 17.45
C ASN A 8 -1.95 -43.93 18.04
N SER A 9 -1.75 -42.61 17.88
CA SER A 9 -2.74 -41.70 17.28
C SER A 9 -2.22 -40.26 17.14
N ILE A 10 -2.29 -39.78 15.90
CA ILE A 10 -2.47 -38.40 15.40
C ILE A 10 -2.86 -37.37 16.47
N PHE A 11 -2.14 -36.25 16.53
CA PHE A 11 -2.66 -34.97 17.01
C PHE A 11 -2.31 -33.87 16.00
N VAL A 12 -3.18 -33.74 15.00
CA VAL A 12 -3.40 -32.50 14.27
C VAL A 12 -4.42 -31.72 15.08
N PHE A 13 -4.03 -30.56 15.63
CA PHE A 13 -4.97 -29.48 15.91
C PHE A 13 -4.27 -28.14 15.71
N LEU A 14 -4.63 -27.54 14.59
CA LEU A 14 -4.48 -26.15 14.21
C LEU A 14 -5.30 -25.30 15.21
N VAL A 15 -4.68 -24.34 15.90
CA VAL A 15 -5.40 -23.18 16.44
C VAL A 15 -4.68 -21.92 16.00
N ILE A 16 -5.34 -21.29 15.03
CA ILE A 16 -5.17 -19.92 14.57
C ILE A 16 -5.26 -18.97 15.77
N LEU A 17 -4.21 -18.22 16.04
CA LEU A 17 -4.26 -16.99 16.84
C LEU A 17 -3.72 -15.86 15.96
N ILE A 18 -4.56 -15.47 15.01
CA ILE A 18 -4.45 -14.24 14.23
C ILE A 18 -5.35 -13.20 14.93
N LEU A 19 -4.79 -12.01 15.15
CA LEU A 19 -5.48 -10.72 15.35
C LEU A 19 -6.39 -10.59 16.58
N THR A 20 -5.79 -10.34 17.75
CA THR A 20 -6.44 -9.53 18.79
C THR A 20 -5.43 -8.57 19.39
N GLY A 21 -5.11 -7.50 18.66
CA GLY A 21 -4.11 -6.53 19.09
C GLY A 21 -4.26 -5.15 18.45
N SER A 22 -5.49 -4.71 18.15
CA SER A 22 -5.71 -3.36 17.60
C SER A 22 -7.16 -2.86 17.69
N ILE A 23 -8.03 -3.44 18.53
CA ILE A 23 -9.42 -2.97 18.62
C ILE A 23 -9.55 -1.69 19.49
N PHE A 24 -8.56 -1.37 20.33
CA PHE A 24 -8.66 -0.21 21.24
C PHE A 24 -8.01 1.09 20.76
N MET A 25 -7.31 1.12 19.61
CA MET A 25 -6.74 2.36 19.03
C MET A 25 -7.49 2.88 17.80
N GLY A 26 -8.37 2.08 17.18
CA GLY A 26 -9.11 2.48 15.97
C GLY A 26 -10.09 3.66 16.16
N TYR A 27 -10.51 3.97 17.40
CA TYR A 27 -11.53 5.00 17.63
C TYR A 27 -11.03 6.44 17.45
N LYS A 28 -9.77 6.74 17.76
CA LYS A 28 -9.19 8.08 17.55
C LYS A 28 -8.67 8.29 16.13
N VAL A 29 -8.15 7.21 15.52
CA VAL A 29 -7.57 7.26 14.17
C VAL A 29 -8.67 7.34 13.10
N GLY A 30 -9.80 6.65 13.30
CA GLY A 30 -10.97 6.77 12.43
C GLY A 30 -11.58 8.18 12.40
N GLU A 31 -11.38 8.99 13.45
CA GLU A 31 -11.87 10.37 13.49
C GLU A 31 -11.14 11.28 12.50
N VAL A 32 -9.80 11.14 12.37
CA VAL A 32 -9.01 11.89 11.38
C VAL A 32 -9.31 11.42 9.96
N ALA A 33 -9.40 10.11 9.77
CA ALA A 33 -9.77 9.50 8.49
C ALA A 33 -11.11 10.05 7.96
N GLY A 34 -12.09 10.31 8.83
CA GLY A 34 -13.39 10.87 8.46
C GLY A 34 -13.44 12.39 8.20
N LYS A 35 -12.41 13.16 8.55
CA LYS A 35 -12.39 14.62 8.34
C LYS A 35 -12.20 14.97 6.86
N GLU A 36 -12.92 15.96 6.34
CA GLU A 36 -12.65 16.50 5.00
C GLU A 36 -11.30 17.24 4.97
N ILE A 37 -11.07 18.13 5.94
CA ILE A 37 -9.83 18.91 6.08
C ILE A 37 -9.11 18.47 7.34
N ILE A 38 -7.81 18.24 7.23
CA ILE A 38 -6.92 17.90 8.35
C ILE A 38 -5.83 18.96 8.49
N ASN A 39 -5.23 19.04 9.66
CA ASN A 39 -4.14 19.96 9.95
C ASN A 39 -2.86 19.21 10.38
N THR A 40 -1.78 19.95 10.55
CA THR A 40 -0.49 19.42 10.98
C THR A 40 -0.56 18.63 12.30
N HIS A 41 -1.39 19.04 13.25
CA HIS A 41 -1.54 18.32 14.51
C HIS A 41 -2.19 16.95 14.30
N ASP A 42 -3.21 16.84 13.44
CA ASP A 42 -3.82 15.56 13.08
C ASP A 42 -2.78 14.58 12.50
N VAL A 43 -1.92 15.07 11.60
CA VAL A 43 -0.85 14.26 10.98
C VAL A 43 0.14 13.76 12.03
N LEU A 44 0.67 14.66 12.88
CA LEU A 44 1.67 14.29 13.89
C LEU A 44 1.11 13.34 14.94
N GLN A 45 -0.12 13.58 15.39
CA GLN A 45 -0.80 12.73 16.36
C GLN A 45 -1.03 11.32 15.78
N THR A 46 -1.44 11.22 14.52
CA THR A 46 -1.66 9.93 13.85
C THR A 46 -0.35 9.15 13.75
N PHE A 47 0.74 9.79 13.33
CA PHE A 47 2.06 9.15 13.34
C PHE A 47 2.51 8.73 14.74
N GLU A 48 2.25 9.55 15.77
CA GLU A 48 2.63 9.25 17.15
C GLU A 48 1.87 8.04 17.70
N ILE A 49 0.57 7.91 17.42
CA ILE A 49 -0.25 6.73 17.76
C ILE A 49 0.38 5.47 17.16
N GLU A 50 0.85 5.57 15.92
CA GLU A 50 1.53 4.49 15.21
C GLU A 50 3.02 4.36 15.62
N GLY A 51 3.48 5.07 16.65
CA GLY A 51 4.82 4.94 17.21
C GLY A 51 5.93 5.61 16.38
N ILE A 52 5.59 6.62 15.58
CA ILE A 52 6.53 7.49 14.87
C ILE A 52 6.40 8.90 15.43
N THR A 53 7.31 9.30 16.32
CA THR A 53 7.29 10.63 16.92
C THR A 53 8.12 11.61 16.11
N PHE A 54 7.52 12.74 15.79
CA PHE A 54 8.15 13.86 15.10
C PHE A 54 8.27 15.07 16.03
N LYS A 55 9.41 15.77 15.96
CA LYS A 55 9.65 17.02 16.69
C LYS A 55 9.94 18.15 15.70
N PRO A 56 9.59 19.40 16.00
CA PRO A 56 9.92 20.53 15.13
C PRO A 56 11.41 20.57 14.78
N GLU A 57 11.72 20.81 13.51
CA GLU A 57 13.08 20.98 13.01
C GLU A 57 13.32 22.44 12.64
N THR A 58 14.14 23.13 13.43
CA THR A 58 14.37 24.58 13.29
C THR A 58 15.75 24.92 12.70
N SER A 59 16.61 23.91 12.44
CA SER A 59 17.94 24.12 11.84
C SER A 59 17.93 24.14 10.32
N ILE A 60 16.79 23.84 9.70
CA ILE A 60 16.57 23.90 8.26
C ILE A 60 15.71 25.13 7.97
N TYR A 61 16.10 25.94 6.97
CA TYR A 61 15.35 27.14 6.61
C TYR A 61 14.20 26.78 5.66
N PRO A 62 12.92 26.90 6.08
CA PRO A 62 11.79 26.41 5.27
C PRO A 62 11.68 27.05 3.89
N LYS A 63 12.16 28.27 3.72
CA LYS A 63 12.11 29.00 2.44
C LYS A 63 12.91 28.33 1.32
N GLU A 64 13.95 27.57 1.65
CA GLU A 64 14.72 26.80 0.66
C GLU A 64 13.92 25.61 0.12
N TYR A 65 12.85 25.23 0.83
CA TYR A 65 11.99 24.11 0.52
C TYR A 65 10.58 24.56 0.12
N MET A 66 10.41 25.82 -0.29
CA MET A 66 9.11 26.30 -0.77
C MET A 66 8.72 25.63 -2.09
N VAL A 67 7.42 25.36 -2.22
CA VAL A 67 6.79 24.99 -3.48
C VAL A 67 5.87 26.15 -3.86
N GLU A 68 6.21 26.84 -4.96
CA GLU A 68 5.62 28.13 -5.31
C GLU A 68 5.73 29.11 -4.12
N ASP A 69 4.60 29.62 -3.62
CA ASP A 69 4.53 30.54 -2.48
C ASP A 69 4.25 29.83 -1.14
N THR A 70 4.32 28.50 -1.09
CA THR A 70 3.97 27.71 0.11
C THR A 70 5.22 27.22 0.84
N GLU A 71 5.42 27.69 2.07
CA GLU A 71 6.47 27.21 2.99
C GLU A 71 6.01 25.92 3.71
N PRO A 72 6.84 24.88 3.80
CA PRO A 72 6.54 23.71 4.61
C PRO A 72 6.80 23.96 6.09
N ILE A 73 6.07 23.27 6.96
CA ILE A 73 6.51 23.06 8.35
C ILE A 73 7.35 21.79 8.39
N ILE A 74 8.56 21.89 8.94
CA ILE A 74 9.54 20.79 8.92
C ILE A 74 9.63 20.15 10.30
N TYR A 75 9.55 18.83 10.31
CA TYR A 75 9.73 18.00 11.49
C TYR A 75 10.82 16.97 11.28
N LYS A 76 11.38 16.47 12.38
CA LYS A 76 12.40 15.45 12.41
C LYS A 76 12.06 14.36 13.42
N ASP A 77 12.29 13.11 13.04
CA ASP A 77 12.13 11.97 13.96
C ASP A 77 13.42 11.67 14.75
N SER A 78 13.36 10.69 15.65
CA SER A 78 14.51 10.29 16.49
C SER A 78 15.70 9.73 15.70
N GLN A 79 15.49 9.33 14.45
CA GLN A 79 16.52 8.78 13.56
C GLN A 79 17.09 9.83 12.60
N GLY A 80 16.57 11.06 12.65
CA GLY A 80 17.01 12.16 11.80
C GLY A 80 16.36 12.22 10.42
N ASN A 81 15.27 11.48 10.20
CA ASN A 81 14.47 11.60 8.99
C ASN A 81 13.55 12.80 9.10
N LEU A 82 13.22 13.39 7.95
CA LEU A 82 12.50 14.65 7.88
C LEU A 82 11.09 14.43 7.33
N LEU A 83 10.14 15.18 7.86
CA LEU A 83 8.78 15.29 7.36
C LEU A 83 8.49 16.75 7.08
N PHE A 84 8.26 17.07 5.81
CA PHE A 84 7.82 18.38 5.36
C PHE A 84 6.31 18.34 5.18
N ILE A 85 5.60 19.32 5.74
CA ILE A 85 4.15 19.39 5.71
C ILE A 85 3.75 20.72 5.07
N TYR A 86 3.22 20.67 3.86
CA TYR A 86 2.61 21.79 3.17
C TYR A 86 1.12 21.80 3.47
N THR A 87 0.60 22.95 3.93
CA THR A 87 -0.80 23.09 4.33
C THR A 87 -1.53 24.01 3.38
N TYR A 88 -2.64 23.52 2.83
CA TYR A 88 -3.55 24.29 2.01
C TYR A 88 -4.91 24.38 2.69
N GLY A 89 -5.69 25.42 2.38
CA GLY A 89 -7.02 25.62 2.91
C GLY A 89 -8.07 24.65 2.35
N SER A 90 -7.76 23.95 1.24
CA SER A 90 -8.66 22.95 0.65
C SER A 90 -7.94 21.96 -0.27
N PHE A 91 -8.63 20.87 -0.65
CA PHE A 91 -8.18 19.95 -1.72
C PHE A 91 -7.95 20.66 -3.05
N VAL A 92 -8.81 21.62 -3.39
CA VAL A 92 -8.75 22.35 -4.65
C VAL A 92 -7.48 23.18 -4.71
N GLU A 93 -7.24 23.96 -3.65
CA GLU A 93 -6.04 24.79 -3.52
C GLU A 93 -4.78 23.94 -3.59
N ARG A 94 -4.72 22.82 -2.87
CA ARG A 94 -3.61 21.88 -2.96
C ARG A 94 -3.38 21.43 -4.41
N ARG A 95 -4.42 20.92 -5.08
CA ARG A 95 -4.32 20.39 -6.45
C ARG A 95 -3.88 21.44 -7.47
N GLU A 96 -4.32 22.69 -7.32
CA GLU A 96 -3.94 23.80 -8.22
C GLU A 96 -2.47 24.19 -8.03
N ASN A 97 -1.96 24.10 -6.81
CA ASN A 97 -0.58 24.41 -6.44
C ASN A 97 0.37 23.19 -6.51
N PHE A 98 -0.16 21.97 -6.68
CA PHE A 98 0.63 20.75 -6.78
C PHE A 98 1.54 20.76 -8.00
N ARG A 99 2.83 20.52 -7.77
CA ARG A 99 3.87 20.42 -8.83
C ARG A 99 4.78 19.23 -8.55
N GLU A 100 4.30 18.03 -8.84
CA GLU A 100 5.02 16.76 -8.61
C GLU A 100 6.46 16.78 -9.12
N ASN A 101 6.68 17.29 -10.34
CA ASN A 101 8.00 17.34 -10.95
C ASN A 101 8.95 18.30 -10.21
N MET A 102 8.47 19.47 -9.76
CA MET A 102 9.30 20.42 -9.02
C MET A 102 9.72 19.84 -7.66
N MET A 103 8.79 19.19 -6.96
CA MET A 103 9.09 18.57 -5.68
C MET A 103 10.12 17.44 -5.81
N ARG A 104 10.02 16.59 -6.84
CA ARG A 104 10.98 15.49 -7.02
C ARG A 104 12.43 15.99 -7.13
N ASP A 105 12.64 17.08 -7.85
CA ASP A 105 13.97 17.65 -8.06
C ASP A 105 14.46 18.38 -6.80
N GLN A 106 13.58 19.10 -6.11
CA GLN A 106 13.90 19.81 -4.86
C GLN A 106 14.24 18.87 -3.69
N PHE A 107 13.63 17.68 -3.66
CA PHE A 107 13.78 16.72 -2.57
C PHE A 107 14.84 15.64 -2.82
N SER A 108 15.59 15.75 -3.91
CA SER A 108 16.82 14.99 -4.15
C SER A 108 18.02 15.77 -3.58
N PHE A 109 18.20 15.77 -2.26
CA PHE A 109 19.22 16.60 -1.60
C PHE A 109 20.13 15.82 -0.64
N THR A 110 21.29 16.43 -0.39
CA THR A 110 22.24 16.02 0.65
C THR A 110 22.27 17.11 1.72
N LEU A 111 22.03 16.75 2.98
CA LEU A 111 22.09 17.66 4.13
C LEU A 111 23.03 17.09 5.18
N LYS A 112 24.06 17.86 5.57
CA LYS A 112 25.06 17.47 6.58
C LYS A 112 25.66 16.08 6.28
N ASP A 113 26.15 15.90 5.05
CA ASP A 113 26.77 14.67 4.53
C ASP A 113 25.85 13.44 4.47
N LYS A 114 24.53 13.62 4.60
CA LYS A 114 23.53 12.56 4.42
C LYS A 114 22.72 12.82 3.15
N THR A 115 22.70 11.84 2.25
CA THR A 115 21.78 11.84 1.11
C THR A 115 20.42 11.33 1.56
N PHE A 116 19.35 11.99 1.13
CA PHE A 116 17.99 11.58 1.47
C PHE A 116 17.30 10.94 0.26
N PHE A 117 16.52 9.90 0.53
CA PHE A 117 15.48 9.45 -0.37
C PHE A 117 14.15 10.02 0.11
N SER A 118 13.45 10.73 -0.77
CA SER A 118 12.17 11.35 -0.44
C SER A 118 11.01 10.65 -1.15
N LYS A 119 9.89 10.54 -0.46
CA LYS A 119 8.61 10.16 -1.06
C LYS A 119 7.56 11.22 -0.76
N LEU A 120 6.79 11.56 -1.80
CA LEU A 120 5.71 12.53 -1.78
C LEU A 120 4.39 11.82 -1.54
N TYR A 121 3.50 12.45 -0.77
CA TYR A 121 2.18 11.95 -0.47
C TYR A 121 1.14 13.05 -0.52
N ASN A 122 0.05 12.76 -1.22
CA ASN A 122 -1.15 13.57 -1.17
C ASN A 122 -1.99 13.11 0.01
N VAL A 123 -2.30 14.02 0.93
CA VAL A 123 -3.06 13.72 2.14
C VAL A 123 -4.12 14.79 2.34
N LYS A 124 -5.28 14.57 1.73
CA LYS A 124 -6.40 15.51 1.76
C LYS A 124 -6.05 16.91 1.27
N ASN A 125 -6.10 17.92 2.15
CA ASN A 125 -5.68 19.29 1.89
C ASN A 125 -4.19 19.54 2.16
N LEU A 126 -3.41 18.50 2.47
CA LEU A 126 -1.97 18.59 2.77
C LEU A 126 -1.13 17.85 1.73
N GLU A 127 0.12 18.29 1.58
CA GLU A 127 1.17 17.53 0.90
C GLU A 127 2.28 17.21 1.89
N LEU A 128 2.65 15.94 1.94
CA LEU A 128 3.70 15.46 2.81
C LEU A 128 4.88 15.02 1.98
N VAL A 129 6.08 15.45 2.36
CA VAL A 129 7.33 14.85 1.87
C VAL A 129 8.02 14.19 3.04
N TYR A 130 8.14 12.88 2.98
CA TYR A 130 8.91 12.12 3.95
C TYR A 130 10.28 11.78 3.36
N ALA A 131 11.32 12.36 3.93
CA ALA A 131 12.70 12.20 3.51
C ALA A 131 13.45 11.32 4.52
N ILE A 132 13.81 10.11 4.08
CA ILE A 132 14.59 9.15 4.86
C ILE A 132 16.07 9.25 4.49
N ALA A 133 16.94 9.36 5.48
CA ALA A 133 18.38 9.34 5.22
C ALA A 133 18.74 7.98 4.61
N TYR A 134 19.38 7.99 3.44
CA TYR A 134 19.84 6.80 2.77
C TYR A 134 21.00 6.20 3.60
N PRO A 135 20.84 5.01 4.18
CA PRO A 135 21.96 4.36 4.85
C PRO A 135 22.95 3.84 3.80
N SER A 136 24.17 3.49 4.21
CA SER A 136 25.01 2.61 3.41
C SER A 136 24.21 1.36 2.98
N ILE A 137 24.62 0.75 1.85
CA ILE A 137 23.94 -0.39 1.18
C ILE A 137 23.48 -1.50 2.17
N GLU A 138 24.18 -1.67 3.28
CA GLU A 138 23.93 -2.68 4.33
C GLU A 138 22.57 -2.57 5.06
N ASN A 139 21.83 -1.45 4.98
CA ASN A 139 20.59 -1.27 5.74
C ASN A 139 19.32 -0.98 4.90
N THR A 140 19.32 -1.43 3.65
CA THR A 140 18.20 -1.22 2.71
C THR A 140 16.86 -1.78 3.21
N GLN A 141 16.86 -2.92 3.91
CA GLN A 141 15.62 -3.54 4.39
C GLN A 141 14.92 -2.74 5.51
N ALA A 142 15.68 -2.10 6.41
CA ALA A 142 15.07 -1.26 7.44
C ALA A 142 14.41 -0.01 6.85
N VAL A 143 15.03 0.58 5.82
CA VAL A 143 14.45 1.69 5.05
C VAL A 143 13.13 1.27 4.42
N ILE A 144 13.11 0.12 3.73
CA ILE A 144 11.89 -0.43 3.11
C ILE A 144 10.80 -0.65 4.17
N ASN A 145 11.13 -1.28 5.30
CA ASN A 145 10.17 -1.53 6.36
C ASN A 145 9.61 -0.23 6.94
N LYS A 146 10.43 0.80 7.06
CA LYS A 146 10.00 2.09 7.59
C LYS A 146 9.13 2.86 6.60
N LEU A 147 9.52 2.89 5.32
CA LEU A 147 8.69 3.47 4.26
C LEU A 147 7.34 2.75 4.19
N ARG A 148 7.32 1.42 4.29
CA ARG A 148 6.06 0.65 4.34
C ARG A 148 5.18 1.04 5.52
N LYS A 149 5.77 1.33 6.68
CA LYS A 149 5.02 1.81 7.85
C LYS A 149 4.43 3.19 7.59
N VAL A 150 5.24 4.13 7.09
CA VAL A 150 4.77 5.49 6.72
C VAL A 150 3.68 5.44 5.65
N ASP A 151 3.86 4.61 4.61
CA ASP A 151 2.88 4.34 3.57
C ASP A 151 1.55 3.85 4.17
N GLN A 152 1.61 2.95 5.14
CA GLN A 152 0.43 2.40 5.79
C GLN A 152 -0.33 3.45 6.60
N VAL A 153 0.38 4.26 7.41
CA VAL A 153 -0.23 5.35 8.19
C VAL A 153 -0.91 6.36 7.26
N ILE A 154 -0.18 6.83 6.25
CA ILE A 154 -0.72 7.82 5.32
C ILE A 154 -1.93 7.29 4.56
N PHE A 155 -1.82 6.05 4.05
CA PHE A 155 -2.89 5.45 3.28
C PHE A 155 -4.13 5.17 4.11
N THR A 156 -3.99 4.45 5.24
CA THR A 156 -5.12 3.93 6.01
C THR A 156 -5.69 5.01 6.91
N ASP A 157 -4.81 5.68 7.67
CA ASP A 157 -5.22 6.46 8.83
C ASP A 157 -5.48 7.92 8.47
N LEU A 158 -4.70 8.47 7.53
CA LEU A 158 -4.89 9.86 7.09
C LEU A 158 -5.80 9.99 5.88
N ASN A 159 -5.75 9.03 4.94
CA ASN A 159 -6.56 9.04 3.72
C ASN A 159 -7.78 8.13 3.77
N ALA A 160 -8.09 7.47 4.89
CA ALA A 160 -9.20 6.53 5.01
C ALA A 160 -9.15 5.40 3.97
N GLY A 161 -7.94 4.92 3.66
CA GLY A 161 -7.74 3.91 2.65
C GLY A 161 -8.25 2.54 3.08
N GLU A 162 -8.91 1.87 2.14
CA GLU A 162 -9.53 0.56 2.29
C GLU A 162 -8.83 -0.49 1.43
N GLU A 163 -9.06 -1.77 1.74
CA GLU A 163 -8.60 -2.90 0.93
C GLU A 163 -9.76 -3.85 0.62
N ILE A 164 -9.93 -4.17 -0.67
CA ILE A 164 -10.80 -5.26 -1.12
C ILE A 164 -9.90 -6.39 -1.61
N VAL A 165 -10.20 -7.60 -1.16
CA VAL A 165 -9.47 -8.80 -1.58
C VAL A 165 -10.37 -9.67 -2.45
N PHE A 166 -10.01 -9.80 -3.73
CA PHE A 166 -10.65 -10.71 -4.66
C PHE A 166 -9.91 -12.04 -4.65
N THR A 167 -10.63 -13.15 -4.55
CA THR A 167 -10.06 -14.49 -4.58
C THR A 167 -10.86 -15.40 -5.48
N GLY A 168 -10.20 -16.39 -6.06
CA GLY A 168 -10.82 -17.44 -6.85
C GLY A 168 -9.80 -18.51 -7.19
N GLU A 169 -10.29 -19.63 -7.71
CA GLU A 169 -9.45 -20.77 -8.01
C GLU A 169 -9.94 -21.58 -9.20
N SER A 170 -9.00 -22.33 -9.78
CA SER A 170 -9.20 -23.37 -10.77
C SER A 170 -8.59 -24.69 -10.24
N PRO A 171 -8.63 -25.80 -10.99
CA PRO A 171 -8.01 -27.06 -10.57
C PRO A 171 -6.53 -26.92 -10.22
N SER A 172 -5.76 -26.14 -10.98
CA SER A 172 -4.30 -26.03 -10.77
C SER A 172 -3.85 -24.71 -10.14
N TRP A 173 -4.74 -23.73 -9.99
CA TRP A 173 -4.36 -22.39 -9.54
C TRP A 173 -5.30 -21.83 -8.48
N GLU A 174 -4.74 -21.11 -7.53
CA GLU A 174 -5.45 -20.13 -6.70
C GLU A 174 -4.89 -18.76 -7.07
N ALA A 175 -5.76 -17.77 -7.21
CA ALA A 175 -5.36 -16.40 -7.46
C ALA A 175 -6.03 -15.44 -6.49
N LYS A 176 -5.30 -14.37 -6.18
CA LYS A 176 -5.75 -13.27 -5.34
C LYS A 176 -5.38 -11.94 -5.97
N VAL A 177 -6.26 -10.95 -5.89
CA VAL A 177 -5.95 -9.54 -6.16
C VAL A 177 -6.29 -8.73 -4.92
N SER A 178 -5.27 -8.14 -4.29
CA SER A 178 -5.45 -7.12 -3.24
C SER A 178 -5.60 -5.75 -3.90
N LEU A 179 -6.79 -5.16 -3.83
CA LEU A 179 -7.09 -3.81 -4.30
C LEU A 179 -7.13 -2.86 -3.10
N ARG A 180 -6.12 -2.01 -2.96
CA ARG A 180 -6.09 -0.93 -1.96
C ARG A 180 -6.52 0.36 -2.63
N TYR A 181 -7.47 1.11 -2.06
CA TYR A 181 -7.89 2.41 -2.58
C TYR A 181 -8.24 3.42 -1.48
N TYR A 182 -8.25 4.70 -1.84
CA TYR A 182 -9.00 5.74 -1.12
C TYR A 182 -9.67 6.67 -2.13
N GLU A 183 -10.76 7.30 -1.71
CA GLU A 183 -11.52 8.26 -2.52
C GLU A 183 -11.97 9.42 -1.63
N HIS A 184 -11.75 10.64 -2.10
CA HIS A 184 -12.20 11.86 -1.47
C HIS A 184 -13.15 12.57 -2.41
N TRP A 185 -14.34 12.91 -1.94
CA TRP A 185 -15.38 13.61 -2.70
C TRP A 185 -15.62 14.97 -2.09
N TRP A 186 -15.72 16.01 -2.91
CA TRP A 186 -16.07 17.35 -2.45
C TRP A 186 -16.88 18.11 -3.50
N THR A 187 -17.57 19.16 -3.08
CA THR A 187 -18.29 20.07 -3.98
C THR A 187 -17.49 21.36 -4.14
N ASP A 188 -17.20 21.76 -5.38
CA ASP A 188 -16.47 23.00 -5.64
C ASP A 188 -17.36 24.25 -5.51
N SER A 189 -16.74 25.44 -5.60
CA SER A 189 -17.42 26.73 -5.53
C SER A 189 -18.46 26.97 -6.63
N LYS A 190 -18.51 26.12 -7.66
CA LYS A 190 -19.49 26.13 -8.76
C LYS A 190 -20.57 25.06 -8.59
N ASN A 191 -20.69 24.46 -7.39
CA ASN A 191 -21.61 23.36 -7.10
C ASN A 191 -21.38 22.10 -7.95
N LYS A 192 -20.15 21.87 -8.43
CA LYS A 192 -19.82 20.64 -9.16
C LYS A 192 -19.17 19.64 -8.22
N LEU A 193 -19.61 18.38 -8.32
CA LEU A 193 -18.99 17.26 -7.63
C LEU A 193 -17.63 16.99 -8.24
N GLN A 194 -16.61 16.98 -7.40
CA GLN A 194 -15.23 16.66 -7.72
C GLN A 194 -14.81 15.45 -6.90
N TYR A 195 -13.75 14.77 -7.35
CA TYR A 195 -13.14 13.72 -6.56
C TYR A 195 -11.64 13.61 -6.81
N GLU A 196 -10.97 13.02 -5.83
CA GLU A 196 -9.60 12.54 -5.92
C GLU A 196 -9.62 11.09 -5.47
N SER A 197 -8.94 10.23 -6.21
CA SER A 197 -8.81 8.83 -5.85
C SER A 197 -7.42 8.35 -6.12
N TYR A 198 -7.00 7.35 -5.37
CA TYR A 198 -5.82 6.56 -5.65
C TYR A 198 -6.15 5.11 -5.38
N HIS A 199 -5.65 4.22 -6.23
CA HIS A 199 -5.74 2.80 -5.98
C HIS A 199 -4.50 2.05 -6.46
N THR A 200 -4.28 0.89 -5.86
CA THR A 200 -3.26 -0.08 -6.28
C THR A 200 -3.86 -1.47 -6.29
N HIS A 201 -3.42 -2.31 -7.22
CA HIS A 201 -3.78 -3.72 -7.29
C HIS A 201 -2.51 -4.56 -7.30
N ALA A 202 -2.48 -5.58 -6.45
CA ALA A 202 -1.37 -6.52 -6.32
C ALA A 202 -1.87 -7.96 -6.57
N PRO A 203 -1.79 -8.44 -7.83
CA PRO A 203 -2.12 -9.82 -8.18
C PRO A 203 -1.07 -10.82 -7.69
N THR A 204 -1.55 -11.93 -7.15
CA THR A 204 -0.72 -13.07 -6.70
C THR A 204 -1.30 -14.39 -7.16
N LEU A 205 -0.43 -15.36 -7.43
CA LEU A 205 -0.79 -16.72 -7.82
C LEU A 205 -0.17 -17.76 -6.89
N THR A 206 -0.92 -18.83 -6.62
CA THR A 206 -0.42 -20.04 -5.95
C THR A 206 -0.73 -21.24 -6.83
N TYR A 207 0.29 -22.01 -7.18
CA TYR A 207 0.13 -23.23 -7.97
C TYR A 207 -0.25 -24.41 -7.06
N LYS A 208 -1.27 -25.17 -7.46
CA LYS A 208 -1.81 -26.35 -6.74
C LYS A 208 -1.60 -27.66 -7.51
N GLY A 209 -1.13 -27.58 -8.75
CA GLY A 209 -0.91 -28.74 -9.61
C GLY A 209 0.38 -29.49 -9.30
N GLN A 210 0.69 -30.47 -10.15
CA GLN A 210 1.96 -31.18 -10.08
C GLN A 210 3.08 -30.28 -10.59
N ILE A 211 4.08 -30.05 -9.73
CA ILE A 211 5.22 -29.20 -10.07
C ILE A 211 6.03 -29.86 -11.20
N PRO A 212 6.29 -29.16 -12.32
CA PRO A 212 7.13 -29.65 -13.40
C PRO A 212 8.58 -29.82 -12.93
N GLU A 213 9.34 -30.70 -13.58
CA GLU A 213 10.74 -30.94 -13.23
C GLU A 213 11.69 -29.82 -13.73
N GLN A 214 11.26 -29.08 -14.75
CA GLN A 214 12.04 -28.02 -15.40
C GLN A 214 11.28 -26.70 -15.41
N ALA A 215 12.02 -25.62 -15.65
CA ALA A 215 11.42 -24.30 -15.86
C ALA A 215 10.57 -24.31 -17.13
N ILE A 216 9.40 -23.66 -17.07
CA ILE A 216 8.44 -23.62 -18.16
C ILE A 216 7.84 -22.21 -18.30
N PRO A 217 7.42 -21.80 -19.50
CA PRO A 217 6.77 -20.51 -19.69
C PRO A 217 5.38 -20.50 -19.06
N MET A 218 5.07 -19.39 -18.40
CA MET A 218 3.74 -19.06 -17.90
C MET A 218 3.27 -17.74 -18.50
N GLU A 219 2.08 -17.75 -19.06
CA GLU A 219 1.35 -16.55 -19.47
C GLU A 219 0.17 -16.35 -18.53
N TYR A 220 -0.12 -15.09 -18.20
CA TYR A 220 -1.26 -14.77 -17.35
C TYR A 220 -1.92 -13.47 -17.78
N SER A 221 -3.22 -13.36 -17.51
CA SER A 221 -3.95 -12.09 -17.53
C SER A 221 -4.98 -12.01 -16.41
N PHE A 222 -5.18 -10.78 -15.95
CA PHE A 222 -6.21 -10.36 -15.00
C PHE A 222 -6.96 -9.21 -15.66
N SER A 223 -8.25 -9.40 -15.93
CA SER A 223 -9.06 -8.39 -16.60
C SER A 223 -10.34 -8.10 -15.84
N THR A 224 -10.75 -6.84 -15.88
CA THR A 224 -12.06 -6.35 -15.45
C THR A 224 -12.80 -5.81 -16.68
N SER A 225 -13.98 -5.22 -16.50
CA SER A 225 -14.68 -4.53 -17.58
C SER A 225 -13.94 -3.29 -18.10
N THR A 226 -13.03 -2.72 -17.30
CA THR A 226 -12.39 -1.42 -17.57
C THR A 226 -10.85 -1.49 -17.62
N SER A 227 -10.24 -2.60 -17.24
CA SER A 227 -8.78 -2.75 -17.18
C SER A 227 -8.33 -4.17 -17.52
N GLU A 228 -7.11 -4.29 -18.06
CA GLU A 228 -6.43 -5.56 -18.26
C GLU A 228 -4.96 -5.43 -17.85
N SER A 229 -4.48 -6.38 -17.07
CA SER A 229 -3.06 -6.61 -16.81
C SER A 229 -2.69 -7.99 -17.33
N LYS A 230 -1.56 -8.10 -18.01
CA LYS A 230 -1.06 -9.37 -18.55
C LYS A 230 0.45 -9.42 -18.56
N GLY A 231 1.00 -10.62 -18.53
CA GLY A 231 2.43 -10.83 -18.57
C GLY A 231 2.80 -12.24 -18.96
N THR A 232 4.07 -12.39 -19.32
CA THR A 232 4.71 -13.67 -19.59
C THR A 232 5.97 -13.74 -18.76
N GLN A 233 6.21 -14.87 -18.11
CA GLN A 233 7.45 -15.14 -17.39
C GLN A 233 7.80 -16.62 -17.44
N GLU A 234 9.09 -16.94 -17.34
CA GLU A 234 9.53 -18.30 -17.08
C GLU A 234 9.34 -18.59 -15.58
N VAL A 235 8.68 -19.69 -15.24
CA VAL A 235 8.49 -20.13 -13.86
C VAL A 235 9.29 -21.39 -13.58
N THR A 236 10.07 -21.36 -12.50
CA THR A 236 10.87 -22.52 -12.07
C THR A 236 10.05 -23.42 -11.12
N PRO A 237 10.47 -24.69 -10.94
CA PRO A 237 9.84 -25.58 -9.97
C PRO A 237 9.79 -24.97 -8.55
N GLU A 238 10.87 -24.29 -8.14
CA GLU A 238 10.95 -23.59 -6.85
C GLU A 238 9.91 -22.46 -6.75
N MET A 239 9.72 -21.65 -7.81
CA MET A 239 8.72 -20.58 -7.81
C MET A 239 7.30 -21.11 -7.62
N LEU A 240 6.99 -22.29 -8.14
CA LEU A 240 5.68 -22.92 -8.02
C LEU A 240 5.40 -23.48 -6.62
N THR A 241 6.41 -23.57 -5.74
CA THR A 241 6.23 -23.94 -4.32
C THR A 241 5.79 -22.78 -3.43
N ARG A 242 5.79 -21.54 -3.95
CA ARG A 242 5.53 -20.32 -3.20
C ARG A 242 4.47 -19.46 -3.88
N VAL A 243 4.01 -18.44 -3.16
CA VAL A 243 3.16 -17.39 -3.74
C VAL A 243 3.98 -16.58 -4.75
N ILE A 244 3.52 -16.55 -5.99
CA ILE A 244 4.10 -15.77 -7.08
C ILE A 244 3.49 -14.37 -7.04
N GLN A 245 4.34 -13.35 -6.90
CA GLN A 245 3.96 -11.94 -6.94
C GLN A 245 4.10 -11.42 -8.38
N LEU A 246 3.03 -10.89 -8.97
CA LEU A 246 3.00 -10.49 -10.39
C LEU A 246 3.24 -8.98 -10.60
N GLY A 247 3.81 -8.32 -9.58
CA GLY A 247 3.98 -6.87 -9.55
C GLY A 247 2.75 -6.15 -8.99
N THR A 248 2.85 -4.83 -8.87
CA THR A 248 1.78 -3.97 -8.38
C THR A 248 1.54 -2.87 -9.40
N GLY A 249 0.29 -2.69 -9.81
CA GLY A 249 -0.15 -1.58 -10.64
C GLY A 249 -1.02 -0.63 -9.82
N GLY A 250 -1.21 0.60 -10.31
CA GLY A 250 -2.06 1.57 -9.62
C GLY A 250 -2.13 2.90 -10.34
N GLY A 251 -3.00 3.78 -9.85
CA GLY A 251 -3.22 5.10 -10.41
C GLY A 251 -4.43 5.79 -9.82
N ASN A 252 -4.84 6.87 -10.48
CA ASN A 252 -6.01 7.65 -10.12
C ASN A 252 -7.17 7.34 -11.07
N GLY A 253 -8.41 7.60 -10.65
CA GLY A 253 -9.61 7.41 -11.45
C GLY A 253 -10.43 6.18 -11.05
N GLY A 254 -11.16 5.63 -12.02
CA GLY A 254 -12.07 4.51 -11.81
C GLY A 254 -11.33 3.25 -11.34
N ARG A 255 -11.91 2.56 -10.37
CA ARG A 255 -11.40 1.31 -9.79
C ARG A 255 -12.47 0.22 -9.79
N PRO A 256 -12.08 -1.05 -9.66
CA PRO A 256 -13.02 -2.12 -9.39
C PRO A 256 -13.71 -1.95 -8.03
N ARG A 257 -14.98 -2.35 -7.96
CA ARG A 257 -15.86 -2.34 -6.80
C ARG A 257 -16.00 -3.74 -6.21
N VAL A 258 -16.58 -3.83 -5.03
CA VAL A 258 -16.76 -5.11 -4.30
C VAL A 258 -17.60 -6.13 -5.10
N ASP A 259 -18.53 -5.66 -5.93
CA ASP A 259 -19.40 -6.46 -6.79
C ASP A 259 -18.78 -6.77 -8.17
N ASP A 260 -17.62 -6.20 -8.48
CA ASP A 260 -16.91 -6.51 -9.71
C ASP A 260 -16.26 -7.90 -9.65
N THR A 261 -15.85 -8.38 -10.82
CA THR A 261 -15.19 -9.67 -10.99
C THR A 261 -13.93 -9.48 -11.82
N TYR A 262 -12.84 -10.12 -11.37
CA TYR A 262 -11.66 -10.27 -12.21
C TYR A 262 -11.75 -11.58 -12.98
N LYS A 263 -11.63 -11.51 -14.31
CA LYS A 263 -11.42 -12.68 -15.15
C LYS A 263 -9.93 -12.97 -15.21
N VAL A 264 -9.57 -14.19 -14.82
CA VAL A 264 -8.20 -14.67 -14.79
C VAL A 264 -8.03 -15.74 -15.84
N LYS A 265 -6.95 -15.61 -16.61
CA LYS A 265 -6.51 -16.62 -17.58
C LYS A 265 -5.06 -16.92 -17.31
N ILE A 266 -4.71 -18.19 -17.13
CA ILE A 266 -3.33 -18.63 -16.92
C ILE A 266 -3.06 -19.77 -17.89
N THR A 267 -1.96 -19.68 -18.63
CA THR A 267 -1.43 -20.75 -19.47
C THR A 267 -0.10 -21.19 -18.91
N LEU A 268 0.03 -22.47 -18.56
CA LEU A 268 1.26 -23.10 -18.08
C LEU A 268 1.48 -24.39 -18.87
N ASP A 269 2.65 -24.56 -19.48
CA ASP A 269 2.97 -25.73 -20.31
C ASP A 269 1.92 -26.00 -21.42
N GLY A 270 1.43 -24.93 -22.05
CA GLY A 270 0.39 -25.01 -23.09
C GLY A 270 -1.02 -25.37 -22.58
N LYS A 271 -1.19 -25.65 -21.28
CA LYS A 271 -2.50 -25.84 -20.66
C LYS A 271 -3.05 -24.52 -20.14
N THR A 272 -4.21 -24.10 -20.65
CA THR A 272 -4.90 -22.88 -20.22
C THR A 272 -6.01 -23.20 -19.23
N GLU A 273 -6.10 -22.43 -18.15
CA GLU A 273 -7.20 -22.42 -17.20
C GLU A 273 -7.76 -20.99 -17.08
N GLU A 274 -9.09 -20.87 -17.08
CA GLU A 274 -9.81 -19.60 -16.96
C GLU A 274 -10.81 -19.69 -15.80
N PHE A 275 -10.85 -18.65 -14.97
CA PHE A 275 -11.72 -18.59 -13.78
C PHE A 275 -11.94 -17.13 -13.33
N GLU A 276 -12.84 -16.95 -12.36
CA GLU A 276 -13.24 -15.64 -11.85
C GLU A 276 -12.76 -15.43 -10.41
N LEU A 277 -12.33 -14.21 -10.09
CA LEU A 277 -12.10 -13.76 -8.72
C LEU A 277 -13.21 -12.82 -8.30
N LYS A 278 -13.78 -13.08 -7.13
CA LYS A 278 -14.82 -12.25 -6.53
C LYS A 278 -14.33 -11.74 -5.19
N ALA A 279 -14.76 -10.55 -4.80
CA ALA A 279 -14.50 -10.08 -3.46
C ALA A 279 -15.17 -11.05 -2.47
N LYS A 280 -14.55 -11.28 -1.32
CA LYS A 280 -15.28 -11.89 -0.22
C LYS A 280 -16.40 -10.93 0.15
N SER A 281 -17.66 -11.34 -0.06
CA SER A 281 -18.77 -10.65 0.57
C SER A 281 -18.59 -10.83 2.08
N ASP A 282 -18.39 -9.75 2.81
CA ASP A 282 -18.65 -9.80 4.25
C ASP A 282 -20.10 -10.29 4.39
N GLY A 283 -20.24 -11.45 5.04
CA GLY A 283 -21.49 -12.18 5.08
C GLY A 283 -22.65 -11.29 5.50
N SER A 284 -23.77 -11.49 4.82
CA SER A 284 -25.08 -10.93 5.15
C SER A 284 -25.45 -11.16 6.61
#